data_AF-A0A835F3V0-F1
#
_entry.id   AF-A0A835F3V0-F1
#
_cell.length_a   1.000
_cell.length_b   1.000
_cell.length_c   1.000
_cell.angle_alpha   90.00
_cell.angle_beta   90.00
_cell.angle_gamma   90.00
#
_symmetry.space_group_name_H-M   'P 1'
#
loop_
_entity.id
_entity.type
_entity.pdbx_description
1 polymer ?
#
loop_
_entity_poly.entity_id
_entity_poly.type
_entity_poly.pdbx_seq_one_letter_code
_entity_poly.pdbx_strand_id
1 'polypeptide(L)'
;MPIYLKRCFIALSLFPKDYRFDKYEVIPLWKSLGLLHPDARDNEDNIGHRYLSELVQRSILECEGDAYIMHDLTNDLASYVAGEEFLRLDEGVAEISPDVRYISSASVCKTASPRILNCSNSLRAIIVMCKEDADMEISDGFLLNFTQLRTVLLQGEGCVYEDWVMCQKRKMQKKQICRVKANSNNWFWATSSHGGGSRLHEMEAASAKRKPAASLKDELLVEILRRLPVRSVCRFKCVSRSWRNLISNPAHRKKLPQTLAGFFYRSWNWERFPRSARHFTNITGKGRPFIVPSFSFLPVPSDNVTLLDSCNGLLLCRCFGAGDASPPFHYVVCNPATKKWVMLPDGSGEDRTACLGFDPAVSSHFHVVEYVLDEEECVTGVEIYSSKTAAWSFKESEWDSDVSLYDDERSVFLNGFMHMLTSDEDNGNHVVAMVDMEGKTWRTIPVPTKYFVGSIHQYQGRLCFLNIDNADASKLSIWILKDHAAHEWTRRHSVRIQFLFPEKDIEINMNWTLITFHPECNLIYFVYGWDDTLIAYEMDRKEVRVIRKLGNECSGPYLPYVPLFTEALADG
;
A
#
# COMPACT_ATOMS: atom_id res chain seq x y z
N MET A 1 14.05 0.39 -6.92
CA MET A 1 14.77 -0.20 -5.77
C MET A 1 16.25 0.07 -5.98
N PRO A 2 16.98 0.49 -4.93
CA PRO A 2 18.44 0.65 -4.99
C PRO A 2 19.13 -0.64 -5.47
N ILE A 3 20.30 -0.51 -6.11
CA ILE A 3 21.00 -1.65 -6.73
C ILE A 3 21.34 -2.73 -5.70
N TYR A 4 21.81 -2.33 -4.50
CA TYR A 4 22.15 -3.25 -3.42
C TYR A 4 20.93 -4.08 -3.01
N LEU A 5 19.78 -3.42 -2.80
CA LEU A 5 18.56 -4.07 -2.33
C LEU A 5 17.93 -4.94 -3.41
N LYS A 6 18.08 -4.55 -4.69
CA LYS A 6 17.62 -5.34 -5.84
C LYS A 6 18.33 -6.68 -5.92
N ARG A 7 19.64 -6.70 -5.68
CA ARG A 7 20.43 -7.96 -5.67
C ARG A 7 20.01 -8.87 -4.53
N CYS A 8 19.80 -8.32 -3.34
CA CYS A 8 19.27 -9.04 -2.19
C CYS A 8 17.88 -9.63 -2.47
N PHE A 9 16.97 -8.85 -3.07
CA PHE A 9 15.65 -9.29 -3.49
C PHE A 9 15.69 -10.46 -4.49
N ILE A 10 16.52 -10.34 -5.54
CA ILE A 10 16.68 -11.40 -6.54
C ILE A 10 17.20 -12.69 -5.90
N ALA A 11 18.18 -12.59 -4.99
CA ALA A 11 18.74 -13.76 -4.31
C ALA A 11 17.70 -14.54 -3.49
N LEU A 12 16.62 -13.90 -3.04
CA LEU A 12 15.54 -14.59 -2.32
C LEU A 12 14.69 -15.50 -3.23
N SER A 13 14.78 -15.38 -4.57
CA SER A 13 14.15 -16.33 -5.50
C SER A 13 14.68 -17.76 -5.36
N LEU A 14 15.86 -17.91 -4.75
CA LEU A 14 16.46 -19.20 -4.45
C LEU A 14 15.67 -19.96 -3.36
N PHE A 15 14.86 -19.27 -2.55
CA PHE A 15 13.95 -19.96 -1.64
C PHE A 15 12.70 -20.49 -2.38
N PRO A 16 12.12 -21.61 -1.93
CA PRO A 16 10.87 -22.14 -2.47
C PRO A 16 9.73 -21.13 -2.32
N LYS A 17 8.71 -21.30 -3.15
CA LYS A 17 7.44 -20.59 -3.00
C LYS A 17 6.82 -20.90 -1.63
N ASP A 18 6.20 -19.90 -1.02
CA ASP A 18 5.66 -19.93 0.34
C ASP A 18 6.63 -20.39 1.45
N TYR A 19 7.94 -20.43 1.18
CA TYR A 19 8.93 -20.79 2.19
C TYR A 19 9.01 -19.70 3.27
N ARG A 20 8.83 -20.12 4.52
CA ARG A 20 9.04 -19.29 5.70
C ARG A 20 10.52 -19.33 6.04
N PHE A 21 11.23 -18.24 5.76
CA PHE A 21 12.64 -18.11 6.10
C PHE A 21 12.86 -17.11 7.23
N ASP A 22 13.87 -17.34 8.06
CA ASP A 22 14.26 -16.40 9.11
C ASP A 22 15.47 -15.52 8.71
N LYS A 23 15.83 -14.58 9.59
CA LYS A 23 17.00 -13.71 9.40
C LYS A 23 18.34 -14.47 9.41
N TYR A 24 18.42 -15.58 10.14
CA TYR A 24 19.59 -16.44 10.26
C TYR A 24 19.82 -17.32 9.02
N GLU A 25 18.83 -17.43 8.13
CA GLU A 25 18.96 -18.05 6.82
C GLU A 25 19.31 -17.03 5.73
N VAL A 26 18.62 -15.89 5.71
CA VAL A 26 18.77 -14.89 4.64
C VAL A 26 20.07 -14.12 4.70
N ILE A 27 20.48 -13.67 5.88
CA ILE A 27 21.68 -12.83 6.02
C ILE A 27 22.94 -13.62 5.62
N PRO A 28 23.12 -14.89 6.04
CA PRO A 28 24.24 -15.70 5.55
C PRO A 28 24.23 -15.93 4.06
N LEU A 29 23.06 -16.11 3.44
CA LEU A 29 22.95 -16.19 1.99
C LEU A 29 23.51 -14.92 1.34
N TRP A 30 23.02 -13.74 1.73
CA TRP A 30 23.48 -12.47 1.17
C TRP A 30 24.97 -12.20 1.43
N LYS A 31 25.46 -12.57 2.61
CA LYS A 31 26.89 -12.52 2.95
C LYS A 31 27.67 -13.40 2.00
N SER A 32 27.28 -14.66 1.82
CA SER A 32 27.97 -15.65 0.98
C SER A 32 28.00 -15.27 -0.51
N LEU A 33 27.00 -14.51 -0.96
CA LEU A 33 26.90 -13.97 -2.31
C LEU A 33 27.61 -12.61 -2.48
N GLY A 34 28.18 -12.06 -1.40
CA GLY A 34 28.85 -10.75 -1.42
C GLY A 34 27.92 -9.58 -1.67
N LEU A 35 26.67 -9.67 -1.21
CA LEU A 35 25.63 -8.66 -1.45
C LEU A 35 25.55 -7.58 -0.36
N LEU A 36 26.17 -7.84 0.79
CA LEU A 36 26.19 -6.94 1.94
C LEU A 36 27.42 -6.03 1.81
N HIS A 37 27.20 -4.72 1.87
CA HIS A 37 28.25 -3.73 1.61
C HIS A 37 28.59 -2.95 2.90
N PRO A 38 29.61 -3.40 3.64
CA PRO A 38 30.41 -2.67 4.59
C PRO A 38 30.26 -1.16 4.66
N ASP A 39 29.86 -0.54 5.76
CA ASP A 39 30.30 0.84 6.02
C ASP A 39 31.19 0.88 7.27
N ALA A 40 31.83 2.02 7.54
CA ALA A 40 32.80 2.13 8.63
C ALA A 40 32.19 1.92 10.03
N ARG A 41 30.86 1.89 10.16
CA ARG A 41 30.13 1.82 11.44
C ARG A 41 29.38 0.51 11.63
N ASP A 42 28.96 -0.15 10.56
CA ASP A 42 28.13 -1.35 10.63
C ASP A 42 28.79 -2.60 10.02
N ASN A 43 28.67 -3.71 10.75
CA ASN A 43 29.06 -5.02 10.24
C ASN A 43 28.03 -5.57 9.23
N GLU A 44 28.40 -6.63 8.50
CA GLU A 44 27.55 -7.24 7.48
C GLU A 44 26.18 -7.67 8.04
N ASP A 45 26.12 -8.13 9.29
CA ASP A 45 24.89 -8.65 9.89
C ASP A 45 23.89 -7.51 10.17
N ASN A 46 24.36 -6.38 10.72
CA ASN A 46 23.55 -5.17 10.90
C ASN A 46 23.00 -4.63 9.57
N ILE A 47 23.83 -4.64 8.52
CA ILE A 47 23.42 -4.23 7.17
C ILE A 47 22.37 -5.21 6.62
N GLY A 48 22.55 -6.51 6.83
CA GLY A 48 21.58 -7.54 6.48
C GLY A 48 20.22 -7.29 7.14
N HIS A 49 20.20 -6.98 8.44
CA HIS A 49 18.96 -6.63 9.15
C HIS A 49 18.30 -5.37 8.57
N ARG A 50 19.09 -4.34 8.24
CA ARG A 50 18.58 -3.11 7.63
C ARG A 50 17.94 -3.38 6.27
N TYR A 51 18.58 -4.19 5.43
CA TYR A 51 18.06 -4.55 4.11
C TYR A 51 16.79 -5.41 4.22
N LEU A 52 16.71 -6.36 5.16
CA LEU A 52 15.49 -7.09 5.46
C LEU A 52 14.36 -6.14 5.88
N SER A 53 14.63 -5.21 6.80
CA SER A 53 13.65 -4.21 7.24
C SER A 53 13.18 -3.33 6.06
N GLU A 54 14.10 -2.93 5.17
CA GLU A 54 13.77 -2.18 3.95
C GLU A 54 12.86 -2.94 2.99
N LEU A 55 13.05 -4.27 2.84
CA LEU A 55 12.19 -5.11 2.02
C LEU A 55 10.79 -5.24 2.65
N VAL A 56 10.71 -5.39 3.98
CA VAL A 56 9.43 -5.42 4.72
C VAL A 56 8.70 -4.08 4.63
N GLN A 57 9.38 -2.95 4.80
CA GLN A 57 8.80 -1.61 4.67
C GLN A 57 8.24 -1.35 3.27
N ARG A 58 8.87 -1.93 2.25
CA ARG A 58 8.37 -1.91 0.86
C ARG A 58 7.30 -2.96 0.58
N SER A 59 6.83 -3.60 1.64
CA SER A 59 5.94 -4.75 1.64
C SER A 59 6.49 -5.98 0.93
N ILE A 60 7.67 -6.00 0.30
CA ILE A 60 8.14 -7.14 -0.52
C ILE A 60 8.17 -8.45 0.26
N LEU A 61 8.49 -8.35 1.56
CA LEU A 61 8.38 -9.43 2.51
C LEU A 61 7.25 -9.13 3.50
N GLU A 62 6.48 -10.15 3.86
CA GLU A 62 5.58 -10.12 5.00
C GLU A 62 6.33 -10.67 6.23
N CYS A 63 6.05 -10.09 7.40
CA CYS A 63 6.67 -10.49 8.67
C CYS A 63 5.61 -11.18 9.54
N GLU A 64 5.75 -12.48 9.76
CA GLU A 64 4.89 -13.28 10.64
C GLU A 64 5.72 -13.75 11.84
N GLY A 65 5.59 -13.06 12.98
CA GLY A 65 6.44 -13.33 14.14
C GLY A 65 7.92 -13.02 13.84
N ASP A 66 8.78 -14.02 13.99
CA ASP A 66 10.22 -13.94 13.68
C ASP A 66 10.57 -14.43 12.25
N ALA A 67 9.58 -14.87 11.47
CA ALA A 67 9.75 -15.36 10.12
C ALA A 67 9.34 -14.32 9.06
N TYR A 68 9.95 -14.44 7.89
CA TYR A 68 9.63 -13.66 6.70
C TYR A 68 9.05 -14.55 5.61
N ILE A 69 8.04 -14.02 4.90
CA ILE A 69 7.39 -14.70 3.79
C ILE A 69 7.49 -13.82 2.54
N MET A 70 7.95 -14.41 1.45
CA MET A 70 7.83 -13.84 0.13
C MET A 70 6.67 -14.50 -0.60
N HIS A 71 5.60 -13.75 -0.86
CA HIS A 71 4.45 -14.28 -1.60
C HIS A 71 4.85 -14.77 -3.00
N ASP A 72 4.16 -15.80 -3.48
CA ASP A 72 4.39 -16.42 -4.79
C ASP A 72 4.58 -15.47 -5.96
N LEU A 73 3.71 -14.47 -6.12
CA LEU A 73 3.84 -13.48 -7.21
C LEU A 73 5.11 -12.63 -7.10
N THR A 74 5.58 -12.40 -5.86
CA THR A 74 6.80 -11.66 -5.58
C THR A 74 8.03 -12.54 -5.80
N ASN A 75 7.93 -13.85 -5.48
CA ASN A 75 8.94 -14.85 -5.79
C ASN A 75 9.06 -15.06 -7.32
N ASP A 76 7.94 -15.23 -8.04
CA ASP A 76 7.90 -15.34 -9.51
C ASP A 76 8.55 -14.14 -10.19
N LEU A 77 8.30 -12.95 -9.66
CA LEU A 77 8.93 -11.74 -10.14
C LEU A 77 10.44 -11.73 -9.86
N ALA A 78 10.87 -12.14 -8.67
CA ALA A 78 12.29 -12.24 -8.34
C ALA A 78 12.99 -13.19 -9.31
N SER A 79 12.40 -14.36 -9.57
CA SER A 79 12.87 -15.35 -10.55
C SER A 79 12.92 -14.79 -11.97
N TYR A 80 11.87 -14.10 -12.41
CA TYR A 80 11.84 -13.45 -13.73
C TYR A 80 12.95 -12.40 -13.89
N VAL A 81 13.20 -11.59 -12.84
CA VAL A 81 14.24 -10.57 -12.86
C VAL A 81 15.64 -11.18 -12.76
N ALA A 82 15.77 -12.35 -12.12
CA ALA A 82 17.01 -13.10 -12.04
C ALA A 82 17.50 -13.61 -13.40
N GLY A 83 16.57 -13.82 -14.35
CA GLY A 83 16.86 -14.36 -15.68
C GLY A 83 17.40 -15.79 -15.59
N GLU A 84 18.33 -16.14 -16.48
CA GLU A 84 18.91 -17.48 -16.55
C GLU A 84 20.06 -17.71 -15.54
N GLU A 85 20.47 -16.67 -14.79
CA GLU A 85 21.59 -16.78 -13.83
C GLU A 85 21.21 -17.57 -12.56
N PHE A 86 19.93 -17.61 -12.19
CA PHE A 86 19.42 -18.26 -10.98
C PHE A 86 18.45 -19.38 -11.34
N LEU A 87 18.61 -20.54 -10.71
CA LEU A 87 17.74 -21.68 -10.93
C LEU A 87 17.36 -22.33 -9.60
N ARG A 88 16.06 -22.49 -9.37
CA ARG A 88 15.54 -23.35 -8.31
C ARG A 88 15.19 -24.72 -8.89
N LEU A 89 15.71 -25.78 -8.28
CA LEU A 89 15.44 -27.16 -8.64
C LEU A 89 14.22 -27.66 -7.89
N ASP A 90 13.07 -27.62 -8.58
CA ASP A 90 11.82 -28.23 -8.14
C ASP A 90 11.62 -29.60 -8.84
N GLU A 91 10.75 -30.46 -8.29
CA GLU A 91 10.39 -31.74 -8.95
C GLU A 91 9.78 -31.46 -10.33
N GLY A 92 10.46 -31.90 -11.40
CA GLY A 92 9.96 -31.77 -12.77
C GLY A 92 10.76 -30.88 -13.72
N VAL A 93 11.82 -30.19 -13.27
CA VAL A 93 12.78 -29.58 -14.22
C VAL A 93 13.38 -30.74 -15.04
N ALA A 94 13.51 -30.65 -16.36
CA ALA A 94 14.12 -31.71 -17.20
C ALA A 94 15.57 -31.40 -17.59
N GLU A 95 15.87 -30.14 -17.92
CA GLU A 95 17.20 -29.69 -18.39
C GLU A 95 17.67 -28.45 -17.61
N ILE A 96 18.99 -28.32 -17.41
CA ILE A 96 19.64 -27.18 -16.73
C ILE A 96 20.52 -26.47 -17.76
N SER A 97 20.31 -25.16 -17.92
CA SER A 97 21.15 -24.32 -18.80
C SER A 97 22.60 -24.29 -18.30
N PRO A 98 23.60 -24.39 -19.20
CA PRO A 98 25.00 -24.28 -18.82
C PRO A 98 25.38 -22.89 -18.32
N ASP A 99 24.55 -21.86 -18.48
CA ASP A 99 24.84 -20.49 -18.05
C ASP A 99 24.40 -20.18 -16.60
N VAL A 100 23.74 -21.13 -15.93
CA VAL A 100 23.26 -20.97 -14.55
C VAL A 100 24.43 -20.75 -13.59
N ARG A 101 24.36 -19.70 -12.78
CA ARG A 101 25.40 -19.30 -11.82
C ARG A 101 25.04 -19.60 -10.37
N TYR A 102 23.75 -19.67 -10.06
CA TYR A 102 23.25 -19.87 -8.70
C TYR A 102 22.15 -20.92 -8.71
N ILE A 103 22.32 -21.99 -7.93
CA ILE A 103 21.33 -23.08 -7.81
C ILE A 103 20.84 -23.19 -6.37
N SER A 104 19.54 -23.40 -6.21
CA SER A 104 18.98 -23.91 -4.96
C SER A 104 18.21 -25.22 -5.17
N SER A 105 18.26 -26.11 -4.19
CA SER A 105 17.54 -27.40 -4.20
C SER A 105 16.94 -27.69 -2.82
N ALA A 106 15.68 -28.12 -2.79
CA ALA A 106 15.00 -28.55 -1.56
C ALA A 106 15.32 -30.01 -1.16
N SER A 107 15.93 -30.76 -2.07
CA SER A 107 16.56 -32.06 -1.79
C SER A 107 17.65 -32.26 -2.85
N VAL A 108 18.86 -32.65 -2.47
CA VAL A 108 19.83 -33.16 -3.46
C VAL A 108 19.60 -34.66 -3.54
N CYS A 109 18.51 -35.06 -4.20
CA CYS A 109 18.29 -36.47 -4.55
C CYS A 109 19.37 -36.92 -5.55
N LYS A 110 19.69 -38.22 -5.53
CA LYS A 110 20.56 -38.91 -6.52
C LYS A 110 20.22 -38.56 -7.98
N THR A 111 18.97 -38.20 -8.25
CA THR A 111 18.44 -37.84 -9.57
C THR A 111 18.81 -36.43 -10.06
N ALA A 112 19.10 -35.48 -9.15
CA ALA A 112 19.43 -34.10 -9.51
C ALA A 112 20.92 -33.89 -9.79
N SER A 113 21.79 -34.68 -9.14
CA SER A 113 23.26 -34.55 -9.25
C SER A 113 23.79 -34.57 -10.69
N PRO A 114 23.39 -35.51 -11.58
CA PRO A 114 23.89 -35.54 -12.96
C PRO A 114 23.54 -34.29 -13.75
N ARG A 115 22.39 -33.68 -13.46
CA ARG A 115 21.87 -32.54 -14.20
C ARG A 115 22.59 -31.25 -13.81
N ILE A 116 22.95 -31.11 -12.53
CA ILE A 116 23.73 -29.97 -12.04
C ILE A 116 25.13 -29.98 -12.66
N LEU A 117 25.70 -31.14 -13.03
CA LEU A 117 27.00 -31.18 -13.72
C LEU A 117 27.02 -30.43 -15.07
N ASN A 118 25.86 -30.19 -15.70
CA ASN A 118 25.77 -29.38 -16.93
C ASN A 118 26.25 -27.94 -16.75
N CYS A 119 26.22 -27.41 -15.52
CA CYS A 119 26.72 -26.06 -15.19
C CYS A 119 28.09 -26.08 -14.48
N SER A 120 28.87 -27.16 -14.66
CA SER A 120 30.20 -27.36 -14.05
C SER A 120 31.17 -26.17 -14.19
N ASN A 121 31.08 -25.40 -15.28
CA ASN A 121 32.00 -24.30 -15.56
C ASN A 121 31.46 -22.90 -15.23
N SER A 122 30.18 -22.77 -14.86
CA SER A 122 29.50 -21.49 -14.65
C SER A 122 28.97 -21.32 -13.23
N LEU A 123 28.69 -22.43 -12.55
CA LEU A 123 28.07 -22.42 -11.23
C LEU A 123 28.98 -21.82 -10.17
N ARG A 124 28.50 -20.80 -9.48
CA ARG A 124 29.20 -20.03 -8.45
C ARG A 124 28.71 -20.33 -7.04
N ALA A 125 27.42 -20.63 -6.87
CA ALA A 125 26.88 -21.07 -5.58
C ALA A 125 25.84 -22.19 -5.70
N ILE A 126 25.84 -23.09 -4.72
CA ILE A 126 24.82 -24.10 -4.50
C ILE A 126 24.22 -23.89 -3.11
N ILE A 127 22.90 -23.86 -3.03
CA ILE A 127 22.14 -23.82 -1.78
C ILE A 127 21.34 -25.10 -1.67
N VAL A 128 21.48 -25.80 -0.56
CA VAL A 128 20.70 -26.98 -0.24
C VAL A 128 19.87 -26.67 0.99
N MET A 129 18.55 -26.76 0.83
CA MET A 129 17.60 -26.58 1.93
C MET A 129 17.13 -27.97 2.34
N CYS A 130 17.64 -28.46 3.46
CA CYS A 130 17.30 -29.77 4.02
C CYS A 130 15.99 -29.66 4.80
N LYS A 131 14.99 -30.47 4.42
CA LYS A 131 13.83 -30.74 5.26
C LYS A 131 14.18 -31.85 6.26
N GLU A 132 13.50 -31.84 7.41
CA GLU A 132 13.50 -32.98 8.34
C GLU A 132 13.20 -34.27 7.53
N ASP A 133 13.96 -35.33 7.76
CA ASP A 133 13.90 -36.65 7.10
C ASP A 133 14.47 -36.78 5.67
N ALA A 134 15.18 -35.79 5.12
CA ALA A 134 15.83 -35.93 3.82
C ALA A 134 17.26 -36.55 3.91
N ASP A 135 17.42 -37.81 3.49
CA ASP A 135 18.73 -38.43 3.28
C ASP A 135 19.49 -37.71 2.13
N MET A 136 20.44 -36.85 2.50
CA MET A 136 21.30 -36.16 1.53
C MET A 136 22.54 -37.00 1.20
N GLU A 137 22.48 -37.79 0.12
CA GLU A 137 23.65 -38.45 -0.45
C GLU A 137 24.32 -37.59 -1.53
N ILE A 138 25.10 -36.57 -1.14
CA ILE A 138 26.03 -35.93 -2.09
C ILE A 138 27.21 -36.89 -2.30
N SER A 139 27.30 -37.47 -3.50
CA SER A 139 28.38 -38.38 -3.86
C SER A 139 29.76 -37.75 -3.62
N ASP A 140 30.67 -38.59 -3.17
CA ASP A 140 31.99 -38.17 -2.75
C ASP A 140 32.77 -37.60 -3.96
N GLY A 141 33.12 -36.31 -3.92
CA GLY A 141 33.77 -35.63 -5.04
C GLY A 141 32.83 -34.96 -6.05
N PHE A 142 31.51 -34.98 -5.86
CA PHE A 142 30.55 -34.26 -6.70
C PHE A 142 30.92 -32.78 -6.90
N LEU A 143 31.24 -32.10 -5.80
CA LEU A 143 31.59 -30.67 -5.80
C LEU A 143 32.94 -30.40 -6.49
N LEU A 144 33.78 -31.43 -6.67
CA LEU A 144 35.04 -31.31 -7.40
C LEU A 144 34.83 -31.17 -8.91
N ASN A 145 33.63 -31.36 -9.43
CA ASN A 145 33.37 -31.14 -10.85
C ASN A 145 33.20 -29.65 -11.20
N PHE A 146 32.96 -28.78 -10.21
CA PHE A 146 32.73 -27.37 -10.45
C PHE A 146 34.02 -26.56 -10.35
N THR A 147 34.31 -25.74 -11.36
CA THR A 147 35.55 -24.94 -11.44
C THR A 147 35.39 -23.51 -10.93
N GLN A 148 34.17 -22.97 -11.01
CA GLN A 148 33.83 -21.60 -10.58
C GLN A 148 33.05 -21.54 -9.26
N LEU A 149 32.81 -22.69 -8.62
CA LEU A 149 32.01 -22.77 -7.39
C LEU A 149 32.77 -22.14 -6.22
N ARG A 150 32.17 -21.13 -5.59
CA ARG A 150 32.75 -20.39 -4.47
C ARG A 150 32.00 -20.59 -3.16
N THR A 151 30.71 -20.91 -3.24
CA THR A 151 29.83 -20.97 -2.08
C THR A 151 28.98 -22.24 -2.10
N VAL A 152 28.95 -22.94 -0.97
CA VAL A 152 27.97 -24.00 -0.72
C VAL A 152 27.28 -23.71 0.60
N LEU A 153 25.97 -23.48 0.55
CA LEU A 153 25.17 -23.16 1.73
C LEU A 153 24.24 -24.34 2.02
N LEU A 154 24.36 -24.93 3.21
CA LEU A 154 23.43 -25.94 3.71
C LEU A 154 22.54 -25.28 4.78
N GLN A 155 21.23 -25.34 4.60
CA GLN A 155 20.23 -24.72 5.49
C GLN A 155 19.23 -25.79 5.95
N GLY A 156 18.89 -25.82 7.25
CA GLY A 156 17.90 -26.75 7.84
C GLY A 156 18.16 -27.05 9.33
N GLU A 157 17.09 -27.25 10.10
CA GLU A 157 17.17 -27.75 11.49
C GLU A 157 17.47 -29.25 11.50
N GLY A 158 18.34 -29.72 12.39
CA GLY A 158 18.68 -31.15 12.51
C GLY A 158 19.78 -31.67 11.57
N CYS A 159 20.50 -30.82 10.83
CA CYS A 159 21.64 -31.24 10.00
C CYS A 159 22.84 -31.74 10.84
N VAL A 160 22.78 -32.99 11.33
CA VAL A 160 23.90 -33.68 11.97
C VAL A 160 24.80 -34.28 10.89
N TYR A 161 25.65 -33.46 10.26
CA TYR A 161 26.72 -33.99 9.38
C TYR A 161 28.00 -33.17 9.50
N GLU A 162 28.50 -33.01 10.73
CA GLU A 162 29.87 -32.50 10.96
C GLU A 162 30.90 -33.33 10.20
N ASP A 163 30.73 -34.66 10.14
CA ASP A 163 31.66 -35.57 9.46
C ASP A 163 31.71 -35.38 7.94
N TRP A 164 30.57 -35.17 7.27
CA TRP A 164 30.55 -34.91 5.82
C TRP A 164 31.16 -33.54 5.49
N VAL A 165 30.79 -32.51 6.26
CA VAL A 165 31.34 -31.15 6.11
C VAL A 165 32.85 -31.16 6.35
N MET A 166 33.32 -31.88 7.36
CA MET A 166 34.75 -32.04 7.69
C MET A 166 35.50 -32.88 6.64
N CYS A 167 34.88 -33.92 6.09
CA CYS A 167 35.46 -34.73 5.02
C CYS A 167 35.65 -33.92 3.72
N GLN A 168 34.64 -33.12 3.34
CA GLN A 168 34.74 -32.26 2.15
C GLN A 168 35.65 -31.04 2.39
N LYS A 169 35.79 -30.54 3.63
CA LYS A 169 36.64 -29.37 3.97
C LYS A 169 38.06 -29.48 3.42
N ARG A 170 38.73 -30.62 3.59
CA ARG A 170 40.10 -30.86 3.07
C ARG A 170 40.16 -30.89 1.54
N LYS A 171 39.11 -31.41 0.88
CA LYS A 171 38.99 -31.47 -0.58
C LYS A 171 38.67 -30.08 -1.18
N MET A 172 37.85 -29.29 -0.50
CA MET A 172 37.44 -27.94 -0.91
C MET A 172 38.51 -26.86 -0.68
N GLN A 173 39.34 -27.00 0.36
CA GLN A 173 40.51 -26.13 0.60
C GLN A 173 41.51 -26.15 -0.57
N LYS A 174 41.67 -27.31 -1.25
CA LYS A 174 42.52 -27.44 -2.46
C LYS A 174 41.97 -26.70 -3.68
N LYS A 175 40.69 -26.31 -3.68
CA LYS A 175 39.99 -25.67 -4.80
C LYS A 175 39.62 -24.20 -4.58
N GLN A 176 40.06 -23.58 -3.48
CA GLN A 176 39.71 -22.18 -3.13
C GLN A 176 38.18 -21.91 -3.03
N ILE A 177 37.39 -22.92 -2.63
CA ILE A 177 35.97 -22.70 -2.32
C ILE A 177 35.90 -21.86 -1.05
N CYS A 178 35.25 -20.69 -1.14
CA CYS A 178 35.42 -19.60 -0.18
C CYS A 178 34.59 -19.76 1.10
N ARG A 179 33.39 -20.36 1.05
CA ARG A 179 32.46 -20.38 2.20
C ARG A 179 31.57 -21.64 2.22
N VAL A 180 31.55 -22.33 3.37
CA VAL A 180 30.65 -23.45 3.69
C VAL A 180 30.01 -23.20 5.07
N LYS A 181 28.68 -23.29 5.17
CA LYS A 181 27.92 -23.18 6.43
C LYS A 181 26.96 -24.36 6.55
N ALA A 182 26.94 -25.00 7.73
CA ALA A 182 26.15 -26.21 8.00
C ALA A 182 25.23 -26.11 9.24
N ASN A 183 25.33 -25.04 10.03
CA ASN A 183 24.41 -24.76 11.15
C ASN A 183 24.42 -23.27 11.54
N SER A 184 23.50 -22.88 12.44
CA SER A 184 23.24 -21.48 12.84
C SER A 184 24.44 -20.74 13.43
N ASN A 185 25.41 -21.43 14.04
CA ASN A 185 26.39 -20.78 14.93
C ASN A 185 27.87 -20.81 14.53
N ASN A 186 28.31 -21.53 13.48
CA ASN A 186 29.74 -21.50 13.09
C ASN A 186 29.99 -21.43 11.57
N TRP A 187 30.69 -20.39 11.13
CA TRP A 187 31.29 -20.33 9.78
C TRP A 187 32.64 -21.05 9.80
N PHE A 188 32.86 -21.96 8.85
CA PHE A 188 34.20 -22.52 8.62
C PHE A 188 34.87 -21.81 7.44
N TRP A 189 35.89 -21.02 7.72
CA TRP A 189 36.76 -20.46 6.69
C TRP A 189 37.66 -21.57 6.15
N ALA A 190 37.57 -21.86 4.85
CA ALA A 190 38.65 -22.50 4.13
C ALA A 190 39.71 -21.42 3.85
N THR A 191 40.66 -21.24 4.76
CA THR A 191 41.71 -20.23 4.57
C THR A 191 42.64 -20.61 3.40
N SER A 192 42.72 -19.74 2.41
CA SER A 192 44.01 -19.28 1.91
C SER A 192 43.95 -17.76 1.82
N SER A 193 44.57 -17.08 2.79
CA SER A 193 44.88 -15.66 2.71
C SER A 193 45.66 -15.43 1.43
N HIS A 194 45.16 -14.64 0.50
CA HIS A 194 45.92 -13.71 -0.36
C HIS A 194 44.92 -12.66 -0.86
N GLY A 195 45.23 -11.39 -0.58
CA GLY A 195 44.42 -10.25 -0.95
C GLY A 195 44.26 -10.16 -2.47
N GLY A 196 43.01 -10.05 -2.91
CA GLY A 196 42.65 -9.76 -4.28
C GLY A 196 41.45 -8.82 -4.26
N GLY A 197 41.73 -7.52 -4.42
CA GLY A 197 40.71 -6.49 -4.54
C GLY A 197 39.76 -6.74 -5.71
N SER A 198 38.54 -6.24 -5.52
CA SER A 198 37.46 -6.04 -6.49
C SER A 198 37.87 -6.07 -7.96
N ARG A 199 37.26 -6.98 -8.73
CA ARG A 199 36.93 -6.74 -10.15
C ARG A 199 35.50 -7.22 -10.43
N LEU A 200 34.55 -6.36 -10.11
CA LEU A 200 33.22 -6.31 -10.74
C LEU A 200 33.29 -5.31 -11.90
N HIS A 201 33.93 -5.70 -12.99
CA HIS A 201 33.84 -5.04 -14.29
C HIS A 201 33.73 -6.13 -15.36
N GLU A 202 32.65 -6.91 -15.30
CA GLU A 202 32.21 -7.82 -16.36
C GLU A 202 30.76 -8.26 -16.10
N MET A 203 29.86 -7.27 -16.05
CA MET A 203 28.41 -7.48 -16.10
C MET A 203 27.76 -6.56 -17.15
N GLU A 204 28.54 -6.09 -18.14
CA GLU A 204 28.05 -5.11 -19.13
C GLU A 204 28.20 -5.52 -20.60
N ALA A 205 28.47 -6.79 -20.90
CA ALA A 205 28.51 -7.25 -22.29
C ALA A 205 27.92 -8.65 -22.48
N ALA A 206 26.62 -8.81 -22.20
CA ALA A 206 25.82 -9.90 -22.74
C ALA A 206 24.33 -9.52 -22.73
N SER A 207 23.97 -8.45 -23.46
CA SER A 207 22.57 -8.15 -23.78
C SER A 207 22.41 -8.12 -25.29
N ALA A 208 22.46 -9.29 -25.92
CA ALA A 208 22.10 -9.45 -27.32
C ALA A 208 21.65 -10.89 -27.60
N LYS A 209 20.47 -11.25 -27.07
CA LYS A 209 19.48 -12.15 -27.70
C LYS A 209 18.27 -12.29 -26.76
N ARG A 210 17.34 -11.35 -26.87
CA ARG A 210 15.98 -11.52 -26.34
C ARG A 210 15.14 -12.25 -27.39
N LYS A 211 14.50 -13.38 -27.01
CA LYS A 211 13.12 -13.83 -27.32
C LYS A 211 12.96 -15.36 -27.19
N PRO A 212 11.75 -15.95 -26.96
CA PRO A 212 10.42 -15.35 -26.81
C PRO A 212 9.61 -15.99 -25.65
N ALA A 213 9.70 -15.48 -24.43
CA ALA A 213 8.50 -15.37 -23.60
C ALA A 213 8.00 -13.95 -23.85
N ALA A 214 6.87 -13.82 -24.54
CA ALA A 214 6.34 -12.58 -25.08
C ALA A 214 6.53 -11.40 -24.11
N SER A 215 7.05 -10.28 -24.61
CA SER A 215 6.75 -9.00 -23.99
C SER A 215 5.22 -8.90 -23.96
N LEU A 216 4.60 -9.21 -22.82
CA LEU A 216 3.20 -8.86 -22.64
C LEU A 216 3.10 -7.38 -23.00
N LYS A 217 2.20 -7.05 -23.92
CA LYS A 217 1.93 -5.65 -24.24
C LYS A 217 1.60 -4.93 -22.93
N ASP A 218 2.05 -3.68 -22.80
CA ASP A 218 1.80 -2.84 -21.63
C ASP A 218 0.32 -2.87 -21.19
N GLU A 219 -0.61 -2.98 -22.13
CA GLU A 219 -2.06 -3.16 -21.87
C GLU A 219 -2.40 -4.45 -21.11
N LEU A 220 -1.78 -5.57 -21.46
CA LEU A 220 -1.97 -6.85 -20.77
C LEU A 220 -1.31 -6.84 -19.39
N LEU A 221 -0.16 -6.18 -19.25
CA LEU A 221 0.47 -5.98 -17.94
C LEU A 221 -0.43 -5.13 -17.04
N VAL A 222 -1.03 -4.06 -17.57
CA VAL A 222 -1.99 -3.24 -16.81
C VAL A 222 -3.27 -4.02 -16.47
N GLU A 223 -3.74 -4.90 -17.35
CA GLU A 223 -4.83 -5.86 -17.06
C GLU A 223 -4.47 -6.83 -15.92
N ILE A 224 -3.25 -7.35 -15.89
CA ILE A 224 -2.82 -8.18 -14.76
C ILE A 224 -2.70 -7.33 -13.49
N LEU A 225 -2.04 -6.19 -13.57
CA LEU A 225 -1.83 -5.29 -12.43
C LEU A 225 -3.15 -4.80 -11.82
N ARG A 226 -4.19 -4.56 -12.62
CA ARG A 226 -5.52 -4.15 -12.12
C ARG A 226 -6.26 -5.23 -11.33
N ARG A 227 -5.78 -6.47 -11.34
CA ARG A 227 -6.37 -7.58 -10.61
C ARG A 227 -5.58 -7.94 -9.36
N LEU A 228 -4.49 -7.23 -9.08
CA LEU A 228 -3.60 -7.49 -7.96
C LEU A 228 -3.83 -6.52 -6.82
N PRO A 229 -3.70 -6.93 -5.55
CA PRO A 229 -3.83 -6.00 -4.42
C PRO A 229 -2.91 -4.79 -4.58
N VAL A 230 -3.33 -3.58 -4.16
CA VAL A 230 -2.52 -2.35 -4.30
C VAL A 230 -1.10 -2.51 -3.74
N ARG A 231 -0.92 -3.29 -2.67
CA ARG A 231 0.40 -3.59 -2.11
C ARG A 231 1.30 -4.30 -3.13
N SER A 232 0.77 -5.30 -3.84
CA SER A 232 1.49 -6.01 -4.90
C SER A 232 1.85 -5.08 -6.06
N VAL A 233 0.92 -4.23 -6.49
CA VAL A 233 1.17 -3.24 -7.55
C VAL A 233 2.25 -2.23 -7.13
N CYS A 234 2.22 -1.76 -5.88
CA CYS A 234 3.21 -0.85 -5.33
C CYS A 234 4.59 -1.51 -5.15
N ARG A 235 4.64 -2.79 -4.78
CA ARG A 235 5.89 -3.59 -4.79
C ARG A 235 6.53 -3.57 -6.19
N PHE A 236 5.75 -3.69 -7.26
CA PHE A 236 6.28 -3.69 -8.62
C PHE A 236 6.89 -2.35 -9.07
N LYS A 237 6.42 -1.21 -8.57
CA LYS A 237 7.08 0.10 -8.79
C LYS A 237 8.54 0.12 -8.30
N CYS A 238 8.84 -0.73 -7.32
CA CYS A 238 10.19 -0.84 -6.78
C CYS A 238 11.09 -1.72 -7.65
N VAL A 239 10.55 -2.58 -8.50
CA VAL A 239 11.31 -3.70 -9.08
C VAL A 239 12.08 -3.31 -10.35
N SER A 240 11.48 -2.51 -11.24
CA SER A 240 12.16 -2.02 -12.45
C SER A 240 11.68 -0.63 -12.85
N ARG A 241 12.50 0.11 -13.62
CA ARG A 241 12.10 1.39 -14.22
C ARG A 241 10.92 1.23 -15.18
N SER A 242 10.87 0.12 -15.91
CA SER A 242 9.76 -0.19 -16.83
C SER A 242 8.44 -0.35 -16.09
N TRP A 243 8.41 -1.15 -15.01
CA TRP A 243 7.22 -1.30 -14.16
C TRP A 243 6.84 0.00 -13.49
N ARG A 244 7.82 0.75 -12.95
CA ARG A 244 7.58 2.06 -12.37
C ARG A 244 6.92 3.01 -13.39
N ASN A 245 7.44 3.10 -14.59
CA ASN A 245 6.90 3.97 -15.64
C ASN A 245 5.51 3.49 -16.09
N LEU A 246 5.32 2.17 -16.25
CA LEU A 246 4.03 1.58 -16.59
C LEU A 246 2.96 1.90 -15.54
N ILE A 247 3.28 1.74 -14.26
CA ILE A 247 2.35 1.91 -13.14
C ILE A 247 2.14 3.40 -12.81
N SER A 248 3.16 4.24 -13.04
CA SER A 248 3.07 5.69 -12.81
C SER A 248 2.51 6.45 -14.01
N ASN A 249 2.30 5.78 -15.15
CA ASN A 249 1.65 6.37 -16.32
C ASN A 249 0.20 6.77 -15.95
N PRO A 250 -0.19 8.04 -16.13
CA PRO A 250 -1.54 8.52 -15.80
C PRO A 250 -2.67 7.69 -16.43
N ALA A 251 -2.52 7.26 -17.68
CA ALA A 251 -3.53 6.48 -18.40
C ALA A 251 -3.72 5.06 -17.81
N HIS A 252 -2.67 4.50 -17.20
CA HIS A 252 -2.72 3.21 -16.54
C HIS A 252 -3.16 3.35 -15.09
N ARG A 253 -2.82 4.46 -14.43
CA ARG A 253 -3.18 4.73 -13.03
C ARG A 253 -4.68 4.68 -12.78
N LYS A 254 -5.51 5.17 -13.71
CA LYS A 254 -6.98 5.05 -13.65
C LYS A 254 -7.47 3.60 -13.67
N LYS A 255 -6.69 2.70 -14.26
CA LYS A 255 -7.03 1.28 -14.41
C LYS A 255 -6.48 0.44 -13.26
N LEU A 256 -5.54 0.96 -12.47
CA LEU A 256 -4.86 0.21 -11.41
C LEU A 256 -5.61 0.28 -10.08
N PRO A 257 -5.41 -0.71 -9.20
CA PRO A 257 -6.22 -0.84 -8.00
C PRO A 257 -5.85 0.26 -7.03
N GLN A 258 -6.84 1.10 -6.74
CA GLN A 258 -6.83 2.11 -5.69
C GLN A 258 -7.42 1.42 -4.44
N THR A 259 -6.78 0.32 -4.00
CA THR A 259 -7.38 -0.52 -2.97
C THR A 259 -7.41 0.26 -1.66
N LEU A 260 -8.62 0.45 -1.15
CA LEU A 260 -8.90 1.02 0.15
C LEU A 260 -8.11 0.25 1.22
N ALA A 261 -7.21 0.93 1.92
CA ALA A 261 -6.36 0.28 2.92
C ALA A 261 -7.03 0.22 4.29
N GLY A 262 -7.87 1.19 4.59
CA GLY A 262 -8.48 1.34 5.91
C GLY A 262 -9.05 2.72 6.13
N PHE A 263 -9.26 3.03 7.40
CA PHE A 263 -9.96 4.24 7.84
C PHE A 263 -9.18 4.94 8.95
N PHE A 264 -9.02 6.26 8.82
CA PHE A 264 -8.61 7.11 9.93
C PHE A 264 -9.83 7.54 10.74
N TYR A 265 -9.67 7.68 12.03
CA TYR A 265 -10.69 8.19 12.95
C TYR A 265 -10.02 8.71 14.21
N ARG A 266 -10.77 9.37 15.08
CA ARG A 266 -10.28 9.87 16.36
C ARG A 266 -11.02 9.22 17.52
N SER A 267 -10.43 9.31 18.70
CA SER A 267 -11.13 9.08 19.96
C SER A 267 -10.87 10.22 20.92
N TRP A 268 -11.79 10.43 21.85
CA TRP A 268 -11.67 11.43 22.90
C TRP A 268 -11.94 10.82 24.27
N ASN A 269 -11.00 10.98 25.20
CA ASN A 269 -11.10 10.46 26.55
C ASN A 269 -10.48 11.44 27.56
N TRP A 270 -11.26 11.83 28.58
CA TRP A 270 -10.83 12.77 29.62
C TRP A 270 -9.78 12.19 30.58
N GLU A 271 -9.73 10.86 30.72
CA GLU A 271 -8.86 10.11 31.63
C GLU A 271 -7.50 9.74 31.01
N ARG A 272 -7.32 9.96 29.71
CA ARG A 272 -6.09 9.67 28.97
C ARG A 272 -5.30 10.96 28.67
N PHE A 273 -3.97 10.83 28.61
CA PHE A 273 -3.10 11.82 27.98
C PHE A 273 -2.42 11.21 26.73
N PRO A 274 -2.53 11.84 25.54
CA PRO A 274 -3.38 12.98 25.21
C PRO A 274 -4.87 12.62 25.25
N ARG A 275 -5.73 13.63 25.49
CA ARG A 275 -7.19 13.45 25.55
C ARG A 275 -7.77 13.02 24.20
N SER A 276 -7.24 13.58 23.11
CA SER A 276 -7.56 13.14 21.75
C SER A 276 -6.49 12.19 21.23
N ALA A 277 -6.92 11.08 20.65
CA ALA A 277 -6.03 10.16 19.94
C ALA A 277 -6.52 9.93 18.51
N ARG A 278 -5.59 9.76 17.57
CA ARG A 278 -5.89 9.37 16.20
C ARG A 278 -5.60 7.89 16.02
N HIS A 279 -6.44 7.25 15.22
CA HIS A 279 -6.40 5.82 14.97
C HIS A 279 -6.40 5.53 13.48
N PHE A 280 -5.91 4.34 13.14
CA PHE A 280 -6.05 3.78 11.80
C PHE A 280 -6.41 2.31 11.92
N THR A 281 -7.51 1.91 11.30
CA THR A 281 -7.91 0.50 11.22
C THR A 281 -7.81 0.00 9.80
N ASN A 282 -7.20 -1.17 9.61
CA ASN A 282 -7.15 -1.82 8.31
C ASN A 282 -8.56 -2.22 7.88
N ILE A 283 -8.81 -2.26 6.58
CA ILE A 283 -10.10 -2.70 6.01
C ILE A 283 -10.54 -4.10 6.47
N THR A 284 -9.58 -4.98 6.78
CA THR A 284 -9.83 -6.33 7.29
C THR A 284 -10.11 -6.38 8.79
N GLY A 285 -9.86 -5.29 9.51
CA GLY A 285 -9.90 -5.25 10.98
C GLY A 285 -8.87 -6.14 11.65
N LYS A 286 -7.82 -6.58 10.94
CA LYS A 286 -6.80 -7.51 11.44
C LYS A 286 -5.38 -7.01 11.13
N GLY A 287 -4.42 -7.53 11.89
CA GLY A 287 -3.00 -7.23 11.73
C GLY A 287 -2.58 -5.87 12.26
N ARG A 288 -1.30 -5.52 12.04
CA ARG A 288 -0.76 -4.21 12.40
C ARG A 288 -1.35 -3.12 11.49
N PRO A 289 -1.66 -1.92 12.01
CA PRO A 289 -2.15 -0.80 11.21
C PRO A 289 -1.22 -0.52 10.03
N PHE A 290 -1.80 -0.38 8.83
CA PHE A 290 -1.03 -0.10 7.62
C PHE A 290 -0.34 1.27 7.68
N ILE A 291 -1.02 2.27 8.26
CA ILE A 291 -0.42 3.56 8.60
C ILE A 291 -0.38 3.70 10.12
N VAL A 292 0.73 4.21 10.64
CA VAL A 292 0.83 4.67 12.04
C VAL A 292 0.31 6.11 12.09
N PRO A 293 -0.81 6.40 12.77
CA PRO A 293 -1.46 7.71 12.76
C PRO A 293 -0.81 8.70 13.74
N SER A 294 0.52 8.67 13.89
CA SER A 294 1.24 9.60 14.79
C SER A 294 1.45 10.97 14.16
N PHE A 295 1.60 11.03 12.83
CA PHE A 295 1.91 12.26 12.09
C PHE A 295 3.18 12.98 12.58
N SER A 296 4.13 12.26 13.18
CA SER A 296 5.38 12.82 13.71
C SER A 296 6.33 13.41 12.66
N PHE A 297 5.98 13.29 11.37
CA PHE A 297 6.69 13.92 10.26
C PHE A 297 6.21 15.35 9.97
N LEU A 298 5.12 15.80 10.59
CA LEU A 298 4.62 17.17 10.50
C LEU A 298 5.40 18.09 11.44
N PRO A 299 5.49 19.41 11.15
CA PRO A 299 6.28 20.35 11.93
C PRO A 299 5.58 20.83 13.23
N VAL A 300 4.59 20.08 13.71
CA VAL A 300 3.84 20.37 14.93
C VAL A 300 3.76 19.12 15.82
N PRO A 301 3.59 19.27 17.14
CA PRO A 301 3.30 18.13 18.01
C PRO A 301 2.09 17.36 17.48
N SER A 302 2.15 16.03 17.57
CA SER A 302 1.09 15.15 17.10
C SER A 302 -0.28 15.56 17.63
N ASP A 303 -0.38 16.01 18.87
CA ASP A 303 -1.64 16.35 19.54
C ASP A 303 -2.30 17.62 19.00
N ASN A 304 -1.57 18.41 18.20
CA ASN A 304 -2.04 19.64 17.57
C ASN A 304 -2.53 19.41 16.12
N VAL A 305 -2.75 18.16 15.71
CA VAL A 305 -3.16 17.80 14.35
C VAL A 305 -4.59 17.29 14.35
N THR A 306 -5.50 18.00 13.70
CA THR A 306 -6.89 17.58 13.45
C THR A 306 -7.06 17.20 11.99
N LEU A 307 -7.62 16.01 11.72
CA LEU A 307 -7.94 15.57 10.37
C LEU A 307 -9.28 16.14 9.93
N LEU A 308 -9.33 16.70 8.70
CA LEU A 308 -10.54 17.25 8.12
C LEU A 308 -11.08 16.37 7.01
N ASP A 309 -10.24 16.07 6.01
CA ASP A 309 -10.68 15.41 4.79
C ASP A 309 -9.61 14.48 4.21
N SER A 310 -10.01 13.61 3.29
CA SER A 310 -9.17 12.64 2.61
C SER A 310 -9.57 12.51 1.14
N CYS A 311 -8.62 12.63 0.23
CA CYS A 311 -8.89 12.50 -1.20
C CYS A 311 -7.72 11.80 -1.91
N ASN A 312 -8.00 10.63 -2.53
CA ASN A 312 -7.06 9.85 -3.35
C ASN A 312 -5.64 9.69 -2.75
N GLY A 313 -5.59 9.45 -1.44
CA GLY A 313 -4.37 9.18 -0.68
C GLY A 313 -3.65 10.38 -0.11
N LEU A 314 -4.23 11.57 -0.24
CA LEU A 314 -3.85 12.74 0.51
C LEU A 314 -4.83 12.96 1.66
N LEU A 315 -4.33 13.53 2.75
CA LEU A 315 -5.12 13.98 3.89
C LEU A 315 -4.99 15.49 4.04
N LEU A 316 -6.09 16.15 4.32
CA LEU A 316 -6.15 17.54 4.76
C LEU A 316 -6.22 17.59 6.29
N CYS A 317 -5.34 18.39 6.88
CA CYS A 317 -5.24 18.54 8.32
C CYS A 317 -5.23 20.03 8.71
N ARG A 318 -5.75 20.35 9.89
CA ARG A 318 -5.42 21.58 10.60
C ARG A 318 -4.29 21.29 11.58
N CYS A 319 -3.28 22.15 11.57
CA CYS A 319 -2.16 22.11 12.50
C CYS A 319 -2.19 23.36 13.37
N PHE A 320 -2.47 23.19 14.65
CA PHE A 320 -2.59 24.30 15.61
C PHE A 320 -1.22 24.70 16.17
N GLY A 321 -1.00 26.01 16.29
CA GLY A 321 0.15 26.57 17.01
C GLY A 321 0.13 26.24 18.51
N ALA A 322 1.22 26.58 19.21
CA ALA A 322 1.27 26.49 20.66
C ALA A 322 0.78 27.80 21.29
N GLY A 323 -0.18 27.74 22.22
CA GLY A 323 -0.67 28.89 23.01
C GLY A 323 -2.18 29.18 22.88
N ASP A 324 -2.69 30.00 23.81
CA ASP A 324 -4.06 30.54 23.97
C ASP A 324 -5.27 29.58 23.86
N ALA A 325 -6.44 30.09 24.25
CA ALA A 325 -7.72 29.36 24.26
C ALA A 325 -8.26 29.06 22.85
N SER A 326 -7.76 29.76 21.81
CA SER A 326 -8.04 29.51 20.38
C SER A 326 -6.76 29.76 19.56
N PRO A 327 -5.84 28.77 19.48
CA PRO A 327 -4.60 28.92 18.73
C PRO A 327 -4.88 29.10 17.23
N PRO A 328 -4.11 29.95 16.53
CA PRO A 328 -4.14 29.96 15.07
C PRO A 328 -3.77 28.58 14.53
N PHE A 329 -4.37 28.21 13.40
CA PHE A 329 -4.04 26.98 12.70
C PHE A 329 -3.60 27.25 11.27
N HIS A 330 -2.79 26.33 10.74
CA HIS A 330 -2.47 26.29 9.32
C HIS A 330 -3.04 25.01 8.71
N TYR A 331 -3.51 25.10 7.47
CA TYR A 331 -3.84 23.90 6.70
C TYR A 331 -2.57 23.20 6.25
N VAL A 332 -2.58 21.87 6.35
CA VAL A 332 -1.51 21.01 5.86
C VAL A 332 -2.13 19.90 5.04
N VAL A 333 -1.62 19.72 3.81
CA VAL A 333 -1.93 18.56 2.99
C VAL A 333 -0.77 17.58 3.08
N CYS A 334 -1.04 16.35 3.50
CA CYS A 334 -0.01 15.34 3.69
C CYS A 334 -0.34 14.00 3.03
N ASN A 335 0.72 13.25 2.74
CA ASN A 335 0.66 11.88 2.26
C ASN A 335 1.25 10.94 3.32
N PRO A 336 0.42 10.28 4.14
CA PRO A 336 0.90 9.40 5.21
C PRO A 336 1.75 8.22 4.73
N ALA A 337 1.54 7.74 3.50
CA ALA A 337 2.31 6.61 2.95
C ALA A 337 3.76 7.00 2.61
N THR A 338 4.01 8.27 2.28
CA THR A 338 5.35 8.77 1.94
C THR A 338 5.93 9.71 2.98
N LYS A 339 5.13 10.11 3.97
CA LYS A 339 5.47 11.08 5.03
C LYS A 339 5.85 12.47 4.49
N LYS A 340 5.48 12.76 3.25
CA LYS A 340 5.63 14.09 2.65
C LYS A 340 4.40 14.94 2.98
N TRP A 341 4.59 16.25 3.04
CA TRP A 341 3.54 17.21 3.35
C TRP A 341 3.85 18.58 2.73
N VAL A 342 2.80 19.40 2.59
CA VAL A 342 2.85 20.80 2.16
C VAL A 342 2.01 21.60 3.14
N MET A 343 2.60 22.62 3.75
CA MET A 343 1.89 23.60 4.55
C MET A 343 1.36 24.68 3.62
N LEU A 344 0.08 25.02 3.78
CA LEU A 344 -0.57 26.03 2.97
C LEU A 344 -0.29 27.41 3.58
N PRO A 345 -0.19 28.46 2.76
CA PRO A 345 -0.13 29.83 3.25
C PRO A 345 -1.39 30.15 4.06
N ASP A 346 -1.25 31.08 5.02
CA ASP A 346 -2.31 31.46 5.96
C ASP A 346 -3.62 31.79 5.21
N GLY A 347 -4.65 30.99 5.47
CA GLY A 347 -6.02 31.30 5.07
C GLY A 347 -6.63 32.34 6.01
N SER A 348 -7.79 32.90 5.66
CA SER A 348 -8.47 33.92 6.45
C SER A 348 -9.16 33.31 7.69
N GLY A 349 -8.34 32.90 8.66
CA GLY A 349 -8.71 32.05 9.79
C GLY A 349 -9.99 32.43 10.52
N GLU A 350 -10.89 31.46 10.58
CA GLU A 350 -11.86 31.12 11.62
C GLU A 350 -12.30 29.66 11.32
N ASP A 351 -13.15 29.02 12.12
CA ASP A 351 -13.45 27.57 12.09
C ASP A 351 -14.18 27.09 10.80
N ARG A 352 -13.55 27.25 9.63
CA ARG A 352 -14.19 27.09 8.32
C ARG A 352 -14.05 25.71 7.72
N THR A 353 -15.15 25.17 7.20
CA THR A 353 -15.20 23.87 6.52
C THR A 353 -14.34 23.91 5.26
N ALA A 354 -13.32 23.06 5.21
CA ALA A 354 -12.43 22.93 4.07
C ALA A 354 -12.33 21.48 3.59
N CYS A 355 -12.27 21.29 2.27
CA CYS A 355 -12.24 19.98 1.63
C CYS A 355 -11.13 19.89 0.57
N LEU A 356 -10.73 18.64 0.26
CA LEU A 356 -9.56 18.34 -0.54
C LEU A 356 -9.94 17.79 -1.92
N GLY A 357 -9.48 18.48 -2.98
CA GLY A 357 -9.64 18.05 -4.36
C GLY A 357 -8.33 17.52 -4.95
N PHE A 358 -8.25 16.21 -5.20
CA PHE A 358 -7.06 15.61 -5.83
C PHE A 358 -7.41 14.39 -6.69
N ASP A 359 -7.03 14.42 -7.97
CA ASP A 359 -7.04 13.23 -8.84
C ASP A 359 -5.62 12.96 -9.37
N PRO A 360 -4.91 11.97 -8.81
CA PRO A 360 -3.53 11.64 -9.20
C PRO A 360 -3.40 11.09 -10.63
N ALA A 361 -4.51 10.80 -11.30
CA ALA A 361 -4.53 10.36 -12.69
C ALA A 361 -4.75 11.51 -13.68
N VAL A 362 -5.11 12.70 -13.22
CA VAL A 362 -5.29 13.90 -14.05
C VAL A 362 -4.14 14.89 -13.83
N SER A 363 -3.74 15.12 -12.58
CA SER A 363 -2.73 16.11 -12.22
C SER A 363 -1.87 15.64 -11.05
N SER A 364 -0.63 16.14 -10.96
CA SER A 364 0.20 16.03 -9.75
C SER A 364 -0.16 17.07 -8.69
N HIS A 365 -1.01 18.05 -9.03
CA HIS A 365 -1.42 19.12 -8.17
C HIS A 365 -2.78 18.83 -7.52
N PHE A 366 -2.89 19.12 -6.23
CA PHE A 366 -4.13 19.14 -5.47
C PHE A 366 -4.65 20.57 -5.30
N HIS A 367 -5.92 20.66 -4.91
CA HIS A 367 -6.61 21.88 -4.54
C HIS A 367 -7.24 21.72 -3.16
N VAL A 368 -7.35 22.81 -2.41
CA VAL A 368 -8.14 22.88 -1.17
C VAL A 368 -9.21 23.94 -1.37
N VAL A 369 -10.45 23.61 -1.07
CA VAL A 369 -11.59 24.52 -1.16
C VAL A 369 -12.05 24.82 0.24
N GLU A 370 -12.13 26.10 0.57
CA GLU A 370 -12.67 26.62 1.82
C GLU A 370 -13.92 27.42 1.52
N TYR A 371 -15.02 27.12 2.22
CA TYR A 371 -16.30 27.80 2.01
C TYR A 371 -16.33 29.10 2.81
N VAL A 372 -16.74 30.18 2.15
CA VAL A 372 -16.94 31.49 2.77
C VAL A 372 -18.42 31.65 3.07
N LEU A 373 -18.74 31.81 4.35
CA LEU A 373 -20.11 31.92 4.85
C LEU A 373 -20.43 33.36 5.23
N ASP A 374 -21.70 33.75 5.11
CA ASP A 374 -22.24 34.96 5.73
C ASP A 374 -22.75 34.72 7.16
N GLU A 375 -23.41 35.73 7.73
CA GLU A 375 -23.99 35.68 9.08
C GLU A 375 -25.16 34.69 9.21
N GLU A 376 -25.76 34.26 8.09
CA GLU A 376 -26.87 33.30 8.02
C GLU A 376 -26.38 31.88 7.69
N GLU A 377 -25.06 31.64 7.75
CA GLU A 377 -24.41 30.36 7.41
C GLU A 377 -24.61 29.95 5.93
N CYS A 378 -24.93 30.91 5.06
CA CYS A 378 -25.05 30.70 3.62
C CYS A 378 -23.70 30.91 2.92
N VAL A 379 -23.41 30.08 1.92
CA VAL A 379 -22.16 30.12 1.16
C VAL A 379 -22.20 31.26 0.16
N THR A 380 -21.47 32.33 0.46
CA THR A 380 -21.32 33.51 -0.40
C THR A 380 -20.19 33.37 -1.41
N GLY A 381 -19.30 32.41 -1.22
CA GLY A 381 -18.21 32.12 -2.15
C GLY A 381 -17.27 31.03 -1.65
N VAL A 382 -16.18 30.83 -2.38
CA VAL A 382 -15.14 29.86 -2.03
C VAL A 382 -13.75 30.46 -2.18
N GLU A 383 -12.87 30.12 -1.24
CA GLU A 383 -11.42 30.28 -1.42
C GLU A 383 -10.82 28.97 -1.92
N ILE A 384 -10.14 29.02 -3.07
CA ILE A 384 -9.52 27.84 -3.67
C ILE A 384 -8.01 28.00 -3.64
N TYR A 385 -7.34 27.14 -2.87
CA TYR A 385 -5.89 26.97 -2.95
C TYR A 385 -5.54 26.04 -4.10
N SER A 386 -4.56 26.42 -4.92
CA SER A 386 -3.96 25.53 -5.92
C SER A 386 -2.49 25.26 -5.64
N SER A 387 -2.13 24.00 -5.42
CA SER A 387 -0.72 23.59 -5.27
C SER A 387 0.13 23.78 -6.54
N LYS A 388 -0.47 24.17 -7.67
CA LYS A 388 0.26 24.55 -8.89
C LYS A 388 0.79 25.99 -8.80
N THR A 389 0.03 26.88 -8.18
CA THR A 389 0.37 28.30 -8.06
C THR A 389 0.85 28.67 -6.65
N ALA A 390 0.69 27.76 -5.69
CA ALA A 390 0.95 27.96 -4.27
C ALA A 390 0.21 29.18 -3.68
N ALA A 391 -0.98 29.48 -4.21
CA ALA A 391 -1.76 30.64 -3.83
C ALA A 391 -3.24 30.30 -3.67
N TRP A 392 -3.91 31.08 -2.81
CA TRP A 392 -5.36 31.12 -2.68
C TRP A 392 -5.98 32.07 -3.72
N SER A 393 -7.16 31.71 -4.21
CA SER A 393 -7.97 32.59 -5.04
C SER A 393 -9.42 32.58 -4.56
N PHE A 394 -9.93 33.75 -4.16
CA PHE A 394 -11.34 33.92 -3.83
C PHE A 394 -12.20 33.97 -5.09
N LYS A 395 -13.39 33.37 -4.99
CA LYS A 395 -14.42 33.31 -6.02
C LYS A 395 -15.78 33.50 -5.35
N GLU A 396 -16.48 34.55 -5.76
CA GLU A 396 -17.86 34.78 -5.36
C GLU A 396 -18.76 33.66 -5.91
N SER A 397 -19.77 33.28 -5.14
CA SER A 397 -20.73 32.25 -5.53
C SER A 397 -21.50 32.72 -6.77
N GLU A 398 -21.60 31.85 -7.77
CA GLU A 398 -22.47 32.03 -8.94
C GLU A 398 -23.53 30.92 -9.01
N TRP A 399 -23.90 30.32 -7.87
CA TRP A 399 -25.05 29.43 -7.82
C TRP A 399 -26.36 30.23 -7.96
N ASP A 400 -27.35 29.62 -8.62
CA ASP A 400 -28.64 30.25 -8.90
C ASP A 400 -29.54 30.41 -7.65
N SER A 401 -29.18 29.76 -6.54
CA SER A 401 -29.94 29.72 -5.28
C SER A 401 -28.99 29.84 -4.08
N ASP A 402 -29.50 30.28 -2.94
CA ASP A 402 -28.74 30.27 -1.69
C ASP A 402 -28.42 28.83 -1.27
N VAL A 403 -27.18 28.62 -0.82
CA VAL A 403 -26.58 27.32 -0.52
C VAL A 403 -26.09 27.35 0.92
N SER A 404 -26.76 26.64 1.82
CA SER A 404 -26.33 26.49 3.22
C SER A 404 -25.51 25.21 3.43
N LEU A 405 -24.51 25.27 4.33
CA LEU A 405 -23.72 24.10 4.72
C LEU A 405 -24.40 23.36 5.87
N TYR A 406 -24.41 22.02 5.78
CA TYR A 406 -24.75 21.19 6.92
C TYR A 406 -23.49 20.73 7.64
N ASP A 407 -23.51 20.82 8.97
CA ASP A 407 -22.45 20.30 9.83
C ASP A 407 -22.24 18.79 9.58
N ASP A 408 -20.99 18.35 9.60
CA ASP A 408 -20.53 16.97 9.40
C ASP A 408 -20.70 16.33 8.00
N GLU A 409 -21.27 17.01 7.00
CA GLU A 409 -21.43 16.42 5.66
C GLU A 409 -20.18 16.51 4.78
N ARG A 410 -19.77 15.36 4.23
CA ARG A 410 -18.60 15.29 3.35
C ARG A 410 -18.86 15.84 1.96
N SER A 411 -17.95 16.71 1.51
CA SER A 411 -17.81 17.02 0.10
C SER A 411 -17.14 15.88 -0.67
N VAL A 412 -17.47 15.72 -1.96
CA VAL A 412 -16.91 14.70 -2.85
C VAL A 412 -16.25 15.34 -4.06
N PHE A 413 -14.93 15.18 -4.18
CA PHE A 413 -14.21 15.57 -5.38
C PHE A 413 -14.33 14.51 -6.48
N LEU A 414 -14.92 14.87 -7.61
CA LEU A 414 -15.13 13.97 -8.74
C LEU A 414 -15.08 14.74 -10.07
N ASN A 415 -14.41 14.19 -11.08
CA ASN A 415 -14.35 14.73 -12.44
C ASN A 415 -13.92 16.22 -12.53
N GLY A 416 -13.10 16.69 -11.60
CA GLY A 416 -12.63 18.09 -11.57
C GLY A 416 -13.54 19.06 -10.83
N PHE A 417 -14.66 18.58 -10.27
CA PHE A 417 -15.61 19.36 -9.51
C PHE A 417 -15.63 18.93 -8.05
N MET A 418 -15.78 19.89 -7.14
CA MET A 418 -16.18 19.63 -5.77
C MET A 418 -17.70 19.55 -5.74
N HIS A 419 -18.23 18.47 -5.16
CA HIS A 419 -19.66 18.28 -4.96
C HIS A 419 -19.97 18.37 -3.48
N MET A 420 -21.02 19.07 -3.14
CA MET A 420 -21.49 19.26 -1.77
C MET A 420 -23.01 19.09 -1.75
N LEU A 421 -23.53 18.41 -0.74
CA LEU A 421 -24.97 18.33 -0.51
C LEU A 421 -25.39 19.59 0.27
N THR A 422 -26.48 20.21 -0.15
CA THR A 422 -26.94 21.48 0.41
C THR A 422 -28.46 21.60 0.32
N SER A 423 -29.02 22.55 1.05
CA SER A 423 -30.40 23.00 0.92
C SER A 423 -30.49 24.09 -0.13
N ASP A 424 -31.45 23.96 -1.04
CA ASP A 424 -31.98 25.08 -1.81
C ASP A 424 -33.17 25.64 -1.00
N GLU A 425 -32.91 26.74 -0.29
CA GLU A 425 -33.89 27.35 0.64
C GLU A 425 -35.10 27.92 -0.10
N ASP A 426 -34.91 28.43 -1.31
CA ASP A 426 -35.98 29.00 -2.15
C ASP A 426 -37.03 27.94 -2.51
N ASN A 427 -36.59 26.72 -2.80
CA ASN A 427 -37.45 25.64 -3.26
C ASN A 427 -37.75 24.57 -2.21
N GLY A 428 -37.12 24.66 -1.03
CA GLY A 428 -37.24 23.68 0.06
C GLY A 428 -36.82 22.26 -0.34
N ASN A 429 -35.90 22.13 -1.31
CA ASN A 429 -35.39 20.85 -1.80
C ASN A 429 -33.89 20.74 -1.53
N HIS A 430 -33.36 19.53 -1.44
CA HIS A 430 -31.92 19.33 -1.40
C HIS A 430 -31.34 19.22 -2.81
N VAL A 431 -30.18 19.81 -3.00
CA VAL A 431 -29.43 19.77 -4.25
C VAL A 431 -28.00 19.39 -3.98
N VAL A 432 -27.33 18.84 -4.99
CA VAL A 432 -25.87 18.74 -5.00
C VAL A 432 -25.33 19.97 -5.71
N ALA A 433 -24.80 20.91 -4.96
CA ALA A 433 -24.05 22.03 -5.52
C ALA A 433 -22.67 21.54 -5.98
N MET A 434 -22.20 22.11 -7.09
CA MET A 434 -20.88 21.81 -7.61
C MET A 434 -20.15 23.05 -8.13
N VAL A 435 -18.83 23.04 -7.92
CA VAL A 435 -17.90 24.09 -8.35
C VAL A 435 -16.61 23.45 -8.89
N ASP A 436 -16.10 23.98 -10.00
CA ASP A 436 -14.79 23.55 -10.53
C ASP A 436 -13.61 24.15 -9.76
N MET A 437 -12.42 23.57 -9.90
CA MET A 437 -11.24 24.00 -9.14
C MET A 437 -10.63 25.33 -9.61
N GLU A 438 -11.24 25.99 -10.60
CA GLU A 438 -10.88 27.33 -11.05
C GLU A 438 -11.95 28.38 -10.64
N GLY A 439 -13.06 27.93 -10.01
CA GLY A 439 -14.24 28.70 -9.68
C GLY A 439 -14.90 29.38 -10.89
N LYS A 440 -14.89 28.72 -12.05
CA LYS A 440 -15.47 29.24 -13.31
C LYS A 440 -16.82 28.65 -13.66
N THR A 441 -17.08 27.44 -13.18
CA THR A 441 -18.29 26.68 -13.50
C THR A 441 -18.97 26.29 -12.21
N TRP A 442 -20.19 26.79 -12.04
CA TRP A 442 -21.05 26.59 -10.89
C TRP A 442 -22.36 25.99 -11.37
N ARG A 443 -22.82 24.91 -10.74
CA ARG A 443 -24.09 24.26 -11.09
C ARG A 443 -24.70 23.58 -9.87
N THR A 444 -26.00 23.31 -9.93
CA THR A 444 -26.70 22.48 -8.97
C THR A 444 -27.35 21.29 -9.67
N ILE A 445 -27.40 20.14 -8.99
CA ILE A 445 -28.05 18.92 -9.48
C ILE A 445 -29.14 18.54 -8.46
N PRO A 446 -30.42 18.45 -8.87
CA PRO A 446 -31.48 18.04 -7.96
C PRO A 446 -31.25 16.60 -7.48
N VAL A 447 -31.47 16.34 -6.19
CA VAL A 447 -31.43 14.96 -5.68
C VAL A 447 -32.76 14.23 -5.92
N PRO A 448 -32.78 12.88 -5.90
CA PRO A 448 -33.99 12.11 -6.20
C PRO A 448 -35.16 12.27 -5.22
N THR A 449 -34.92 12.83 -4.03
CA THR A 449 -35.89 12.86 -2.93
C THR A 449 -35.96 14.22 -2.26
N LYS A 450 -37.16 14.60 -1.79
CA LYS A 450 -37.43 15.96 -1.26
C LYS A 450 -37.17 16.17 0.24
N TYR A 451 -36.84 15.13 1.01
CA TYR A 451 -36.71 15.26 2.48
C TYR A 451 -35.31 14.89 2.98
N PHE A 452 -34.97 15.51 4.11
CA PHE A 452 -33.63 15.71 4.67
C PHE A 452 -33.06 14.50 5.43
N VAL A 453 -32.77 13.40 4.75
CA VAL A 453 -31.83 12.41 5.32
C VAL A 453 -31.02 11.76 4.20
N GLY A 454 -29.86 12.32 3.87
CA GLY A 454 -28.99 11.74 2.87
C GLY A 454 -27.52 12.13 2.99
N SER A 455 -26.68 11.51 2.18
CA SER A 455 -25.27 11.90 2.04
C SER A 455 -24.76 11.55 0.64
N ILE A 456 -23.76 12.29 0.17
CA ILE A 456 -23.12 12.04 -1.12
C ILE A 456 -21.80 11.32 -0.96
N HIS A 457 -21.53 10.38 -1.87
CA HIS A 457 -20.32 9.56 -1.86
C HIS A 457 -19.87 9.26 -3.29
N GLN A 458 -18.65 8.73 -3.41
CA GLN A 458 -18.15 8.18 -4.67
C GLN A 458 -18.32 6.65 -4.69
N TYR A 459 -18.89 6.12 -5.77
CA TYR A 459 -18.98 4.68 -6.00
C TYR A 459 -18.60 4.35 -7.44
N GLN A 460 -17.50 3.59 -7.61
CA GLN A 460 -16.96 3.17 -8.91
C GLN A 460 -16.80 4.33 -9.90
N GLY A 461 -16.26 5.46 -9.44
CA GLY A 461 -16.03 6.65 -10.26
C GLY A 461 -17.28 7.44 -10.63
N ARG A 462 -18.42 7.19 -9.97
CA ARG A 462 -19.67 7.95 -10.15
C ARG A 462 -20.13 8.54 -8.84
N LEU A 463 -20.89 9.64 -8.94
CA LEU A 463 -21.55 10.24 -7.79
C LEU A 463 -22.71 9.35 -7.34
N CYS A 464 -22.76 9.12 -6.04
CA CYS A 464 -23.76 8.32 -5.38
C CYS A 464 -24.46 9.16 -4.31
N PHE A 465 -25.77 9.01 -4.21
CA PHE A 465 -26.58 9.59 -3.17
C PHE A 465 -27.21 8.48 -2.34
N LEU A 466 -26.90 8.46 -1.06
CA LEU A 466 -27.51 7.58 -0.08
C LEU A 466 -28.62 8.36 0.62
N ASN A 467 -29.81 7.78 0.75
CA ASN A 467 -30.87 8.41 1.54
C ASN A 467 -31.76 7.39 2.26
N ILE A 468 -32.42 7.85 3.32
CA ILE A 468 -33.55 7.13 3.91
C ILE A 468 -34.81 7.47 3.12
N ASP A 469 -35.60 6.46 2.76
CA ASP A 469 -36.81 6.62 1.93
C ASP A 469 -37.88 7.44 2.69
N ASN A 470 -38.38 8.49 2.03
CA ASN A 470 -39.39 9.39 2.57
C ASN A 470 -40.66 8.68 3.02
N ALA A 471 -41.07 7.62 2.31
CA ALA A 471 -42.29 6.86 2.62
C ALA A 471 -42.03 5.73 3.62
N ASP A 472 -40.77 5.33 3.82
CA ASP A 472 -40.37 4.21 4.66
C ASP A 472 -39.05 4.52 5.36
N ALA A 473 -39.12 5.09 6.56
CA ALA A 473 -37.96 5.43 7.38
C ALA A 473 -37.10 4.19 7.74
N SER A 474 -37.59 2.97 7.53
CA SER A 474 -36.83 1.74 7.73
C SER A 474 -35.99 1.35 6.51
N LYS A 475 -36.09 2.08 5.40
CA LYS A 475 -35.53 1.69 4.11
C LYS A 475 -34.46 2.67 3.65
N LEU A 476 -33.25 2.13 3.51
CA LEU A 476 -32.12 2.82 2.92
C LEU A 476 -32.12 2.60 1.40
N SER A 477 -31.91 3.66 0.63
CA SER A 477 -31.82 3.64 -0.83
C SER A 477 -30.52 4.25 -1.32
N ILE A 478 -29.92 3.59 -2.31
CA ILE A 478 -28.66 3.99 -2.93
C ILE A 478 -28.95 4.36 -4.39
N TRP A 479 -28.68 5.61 -4.73
CA TRP A 479 -28.88 6.15 -6.07
C TRP A 479 -27.52 6.45 -6.72
N ILE A 480 -27.44 6.23 -8.02
CA ILE A 480 -26.25 6.54 -8.82
C ILE A 480 -26.65 7.52 -9.91
N LEU A 481 -25.89 8.61 -10.00
CA LEU A 481 -26.02 9.57 -11.09
C LEU A 481 -25.44 8.95 -12.36
N LYS A 482 -26.29 8.77 -13.39
CA LYS A 482 -25.87 8.20 -14.68
C LYS A 482 -25.43 9.27 -15.66
N ASP A 483 -26.21 10.35 -15.73
CA ASP A 483 -26.00 11.44 -16.67
C ASP A 483 -26.00 12.77 -15.90
N HIS A 484 -24.85 13.43 -15.92
CA HIS A 484 -24.67 14.74 -15.29
C HIS A 484 -25.39 15.87 -16.04
N ALA A 485 -25.62 15.75 -17.36
CA ALA A 485 -26.30 16.76 -18.15
C ALA A 485 -27.83 16.63 -18.06
N ALA A 486 -28.33 15.38 -18.00
CA ALA A 486 -29.76 15.10 -17.88
C ALA A 486 -30.26 15.04 -16.42
N HIS A 487 -29.36 15.17 -15.44
CA HIS A 487 -29.66 15.00 -14.00
C HIS A 487 -30.34 13.65 -13.69
N GLU A 488 -29.99 12.60 -14.44
CA GLU A 488 -30.66 11.31 -14.37
C GLU A 488 -30.06 10.44 -13.26
N TRP A 489 -30.83 10.27 -12.18
CA TRP A 489 -30.51 9.35 -11.09
C TRP A 489 -31.20 8.01 -11.27
N THR A 490 -30.47 6.93 -10.95
CA THR A 490 -31.03 5.58 -10.96
C THR A 490 -30.83 4.88 -9.63
N ARG A 491 -31.90 4.30 -9.11
CA ARG A 491 -31.84 3.51 -7.87
C ARG A 491 -31.09 2.22 -8.14
N ARG A 492 -29.93 2.05 -7.52
CA ARG A 492 -29.09 0.86 -7.69
C ARG A 492 -29.44 -0.25 -6.71
N HIS A 493 -29.65 0.12 -5.44
CA HIS A 493 -29.83 -0.83 -4.36
C HIS A 493 -30.77 -0.26 -3.31
N SER A 494 -31.43 -1.15 -2.57
CA SER A 494 -32.21 -0.78 -1.40
C SER A 494 -32.22 -1.92 -0.38
N VAL A 495 -32.16 -1.55 0.88
CA VAL A 495 -32.06 -2.47 2.02
C VAL A 495 -32.79 -1.88 3.21
N ARG A 496 -33.44 -2.72 4.02
CA ARG A 496 -34.00 -2.24 5.28
C ARG A 496 -32.91 -2.12 6.34
N ILE A 497 -32.94 -1.03 7.10
CA ILE A 497 -31.98 -0.68 8.16
C ILE A 497 -31.86 -1.82 9.18
N GLN A 498 -32.96 -2.48 9.54
CA GLN A 498 -32.97 -3.66 10.42
C GLN A 498 -32.11 -4.86 9.94
N PHE A 499 -31.84 -4.96 8.63
CA PHE A 499 -30.96 -6.00 8.08
C PHE A 499 -29.48 -5.56 8.07
N LEU A 500 -29.23 -4.25 8.11
CA LEU A 500 -27.88 -3.70 8.26
C LEU A 500 -27.43 -3.75 9.72
N PHE A 501 -28.34 -3.42 10.64
CA PHE A 501 -28.06 -3.26 12.06
C PHE A 501 -29.06 -4.13 12.88
N PRO A 502 -28.69 -5.37 13.22
CA PRO A 502 -29.61 -6.33 13.85
C PRO A 502 -29.87 -6.09 15.35
N GLU A 503 -29.22 -5.13 15.99
CA GLU A 503 -29.47 -4.78 17.39
C GLU A 503 -30.79 -4.00 17.53
N LYS A 504 -31.64 -4.45 18.47
CA LYS A 504 -33.05 -4.02 18.59
C LYS A 504 -33.26 -2.67 19.32
N ASP A 505 -32.22 -2.14 19.97
CA ASP A 505 -32.28 -0.90 20.78
C ASP A 505 -31.73 0.33 20.04
N ILE A 506 -31.56 0.23 18.72
CA ILE A 506 -31.21 1.40 17.90
C ILE A 506 -32.50 2.20 17.72
N GLU A 507 -32.66 3.28 18.50
CA GLU A 507 -33.57 4.34 18.09
C GLU A 507 -33.25 4.67 16.62
N ILE A 508 -34.27 4.63 15.76
CA ILE A 508 -34.15 4.74 14.31
C ILE A 508 -33.43 6.06 13.89
N ASN A 509 -33.27 7.00 14.83
CA ASN A 509 -32.43 8.17 14.71
C ASN A 509 -30.95 7.91 15.06
N MET A 510 -30.13 7.88 14.00
CA MET A 510 -28.78 8.49 13.99
C MET A 510 -27.60 7.79 14.69
N ASN A 511 -27.73 6.59 15.26
CA ASN A 511 -26.55 5.87 15.79
C ASN A 511 -25.76 5.08 14.72
N TRP A 512 -25.65 5.61 13.50
CA TRP A 512 -24.78 5.05 12.47
C TRP A 512 -24.25 6.12 11.52
N THR A 513 -23.07 5.88 10.97
CA THR A 513 -22.40 6.76 10.03
C THR A 513 -21.92 5.95 8.82
N LEU A 514 -22.30 6.37 7.61
CA LEU A 514 -21.71 5.84 6.39
C LEU A 514 -20.28 6.38 6.25
N ILE A 515 -19.31 5.49 6.14
CA ILE A 515 -17.91 5.86 5.96
C ILE A 515 -17.59 6.12 4.49
N THR A 516 -17.83 5.10 3.65
CA THR A 516 -17.58 5.14 2.20
C THR A 516 -18.15 3.88 1.53
N PHE A 517 -18.32 3.97 0.21
CA PHE A 517 -18.39 2.79 -0.65
C PHE A 517 -16.98 2.29 -0.99
N HIS A 518 -16.83 0.98 -1.17
CA HIS A 518 -15.58 0.44 -1.69
C HIS A 518 -15.41 0.88 -3.15
N PRO A 519 -14.23 1.41 -3.55
CA PRO A 519 -14.05 1.96 -4.89
C PRO A 519 -14.20 0.91 -6.01
N GLU A 520 -13.90 -0.36 -5.72
CA GLU A 520 -13.77 -1.42 -6.73
C GLU A 520 -14.84 -2.52 -6.65
N CYS A 521 -15.58 -2.63 -5.54
CA CYS A 521 -16.52 -3.74 -5.33
C CYS A 521 -17.79 -3.29 -4.62
N ASN A 522 -18.76 -4.19 -4.51
CA ASN A 522 -20.09 -3.87 -4.00
C ASN A 522 -20.17 -3.92 -2.47
N LEU A 523 -19.14 -3.39 -1.80
CA LEU A 523 -19.05 -3.29 -0.35
C LEU A 523 -19.30 -1.85 0.10
N ILE A 524 -19.98 -1.70 1.23
CA ILE A 524 -20.23 -0.42 1.90
C ILE A 524 -19.76 -0.52 3.34
N TYR A 525 -19.08 0.50 3.85
CA TYR A 525 -18.57 0.50 5.22
C TYR A 525 -19.35 1.46 6.09
N PHE A 526 -19.81 0.97 7.24
CA PHE A 526 -20.54 1.76 8.22
C PHE A 526 -19.87 1.63 9.59
N VAL A 527 -20.00 2.68 10.41
CA VAL A 527 -19.90 2.57 11.87
C VAL A 527 -21.31 2.63 12.44
N TYR A 528 -21.64 1.78 13.41
CA TYR A 528 -22.94 1.82 14.07
C TYR A 528 -22.89 1.42 15.55
N GLY A 529 -23.90 1.87 16.28
CA GLY A 529 -24.12 1.53 17.69
C GLY A 529 -23.17 2.25 18.66
N TRP A 530 -23.40 2.04 19.95
CA TRP A 530 -22.69 2.76 21.02
C TRP A 530 -21.22 2.34 21.16
N ASP A 531 -20.87 1.14 20.68
CA ASP A 531 -19.50 0.62 20.70
C ASP A 531 -18.68 1.05 19.46
N ASP A 532 -19.24 1.90 18.59
CA ASP A 532 -18.69 2.26 17.28
C ASP A 532 -18.26 1.02 16.49
N THR A 533 -19.20 0.13 16.20
CA THR A 533 -18.90 -1.11 15.50
C THR A 533 -18.72 -0.87 14.01
N LEU A 534 -17.51 -1.09 13.50
CA LEU A 534 -17.19 -1.05 12.08
C LEU A 534 -17.70 -2.33 11.39
N ILE A 535 -18.53 -2.16 10.37
CA ILE A 535 -19.07 -3.23 9.54
C ILE A 535 -18.81 -3.00 8.06
N ALA A 536 -18.82 -4.10 7.30
CA ALA A 536 -18.93 -4.08 5.85
C ALA A 536 -20.24 -4.77 5.42
N TYR A 537 -20.97 -4.11 4.54
CA TYR A 537 -22.18 -4.64 3.91
C TYR A 537 -21.92 -4.97 2.45
N GLU A 538 -22.15 -6.22 2.04
CA GLU A 538 -22.08 -6.67 0.64
C GLU A 538 -23.45 -6.55 -0.03
N MET A 539 -23.57 -5.64 -1.01
CA MET A 539 -24.86 -5.33 -1.64
C MET A 539 -25.46 -6.52 -2.40
N ASP A 540 -24.63 -7.32 -3.08
CA ASP A 540 -25.12 -8.41 -3.96
C ASP A 540 -25.71 -9.57 -3.15
N ARG A 541 -25.00 -10.01 -2.10
CA ARG A 541 -25.45 -11.08 -1.19
C ARG A 541 -26.37 -10.58 -0.09
N LYS A 542 -26.39 -9.27 0.15
CA LYS A 542 -27.05 -8.61 1.28
C LYS A 542 -26.56 -9.13 2.63
N GLU A 543 -25.26 -9.40 2.71
CA GLU A 543 -24.61 -9.92 3.91
C GLU A 543 -23.90 -8.78 4.66
N VAL A 544 -24.01 -8.79 5.98
CA VAL A 544 -23.29 -7.89 6.88
C VAL A 544 -22.17 -8.66 7.55
N ARG A 545 -20.97 -8.09 7.53
CA ARG A 545 -19.81 -8.61 8.23
C ARG A 545 -19.30 -7.59 9.24
N VAL A 546 -19.22 -8.00 10.49
CA VAL A 546 -18.54 -7.24 11.53
C VAL A 546 -17.03 -7.31 11.30
N ILE A 547 -16.38 -6.15 11.23
CA ILE A 547 -14.93 -6.03 11.07
C ILE A 547 -14.27 -5.94 12.45
N ARG A 548 -14.69 -4.95 13.26
CA ARG A 548 -14.15 -4.71 14.60
C ARG A 548 -15.02 -3.70 15.37
N LYS A 549 -15.04 -3.79 16.69
CA LYS A 549 -15.50 -2.71 17.58
C LYS A 549 -14.40 -1.65 17.73
N LEU A 550 -14.69 -0.40 17.42
CA LEU A 550 -13.70 0.68 17.55
C LEU A 550 -13.59 1.17 18.99
N GLY A 551 -14.69 1.11 19.75
CA GLY A 551 -14.81 1.55 21.13
C GLY A 551 -15.63 2.83 21.24
N ASN A 552 -16.43 2.94 22.29
CA ASN A 552 -17.41 4.00 22.55
C ASN A 552 -16.86 5.44 22.71
N GLU A 553 -15.54 5.60 22.74
CA GLU A 553 -14.85 6.88 22.80
C GLU A 553 -14.47 7.39 21.40
N CYS A 554 -14.79 6.63 20.34
CA CYS A 554 -14.43 6.97 18.98
C CYS A 554 -15.44 7.97 18.39
N SER A 555 -14.95 8.77 17.45
CA SER A 555 -15.81 9.69 16.71
C SER A 555 -15.24 9.99 15.34
N GLY A 556 -16.13 10.49 14.48
CA GLY A 556 -15.78 10.99 13.16
C GLY A 556 -14.84 12.21 13.21
N PRO A 557 -14.27 12.60 12.05
CA PRO A 557 -14.55 12.04 10.73
C PRO A 557 -13.88 10.66 10.50
N TYR A 558 -14.63 9.69 9.98
CA TYR A 558 -14.12 8.36 9.60
C TYR A 558 -13.56 8.39 8.18
N LEU A 559 -12.29 8.75 7.99
CA LEU A 559 -11.75 9.09 6.66
C LEU A 559 -11.22 7.84 5.91
N PRO A 560 -11.79 7.47 4.74
CA PRO A 560 -11.28 6.38 3.93
C PRO A 560 -9.92 6.71 3.34
N TYR A 561 -8.98 5.76 3.40
CA TYR A 561 -7.63 5.99 2.93
C TYR A 561 -7.22 4.99 1.85
N VAL A 562 -6.83 5.52 0.69
CA VAL A 562 -6.19 4.78 -0.38
C VAL A 562 -4.72 5.19 -0.46
N PRO A 563 -3.75 4.29 -0.27
CA PRO A 563 -2.34 4.68 -0.20
C PRO A 563 -1.78 5.23 -1.52
N LEU A 564 -1.17 6.41 -1.46
CA LEU A 564 -0.53 7.05 -2.61
C LEU A 564 1.01 6.97 -2.50
N PHE A 565 1.65 6.15 -3.32
CA PHE A 565 3.12 6.01 -3.32
C PHE A 565 3.83 6.85 -4.38
N THR A 566 3.42 8.10 -4.57
CA THR A 566 4.13 9.04 -5.46
C THR A 566 5.22 9.76 -4.69
N GLU A 567 6.42 9.86 -5.26
CA GLU A 567 7.54 10.57 -4.62
C GLU A 567 7.39 12.10 -4.66
N ALA A 568 6.51 12.67 -5.48
CA ALA A 568 6.22 14.10 -5.51
C ALA A 568 4.83 14.37 -4.93
N LEU A 569 4.78 15.09 -3.81
CA LEU A 569 3.75 16.10 -3.57
C LEU A 569 4.33 17.34 -4.21
N ALA A 570 3.59 18.02 -5.10
CA ALA A 570 4.10 19.15 -5.88
C ALA A 570 5.04 20.01 -5.03
N ASP A 571 6.30 20.08 -5.44
CA ASP A 571 7.30 20.94 -4.81
C ASP A 571 6.76 22.37 -4.94
N GLY A 572 6.50 23.01 -3.80
CA GLY A 572 6.19 24.44 -3.76
C GLY A 572 7.37 25.28 -4.22
#